data_AF-A0A5F2G6T8-F1
#
_entry.id   AF-A0A5F2G6T8-F1
#
_cell.length_a   1.000
_cell.length_b   1.000
_cell.length_c   1.000
_cell.angle_alpha   90.00
_cell.angle_beta   90.00
_cell.angle_gamma   90.00
#
_symmetry.space_group_name_H-M   'P 1'
#
loop_
_entity.id
_entity.type
_entity.pdbx_description
1 polymer ?
#
loop_
_entity_poly.entity_id
_entity_poly.type
_entity_poly.pdbx_seq_one_letter_code
_entity_poly.pdbx_strand_id
1 'polypeptide(L)'
;MENDALSLNEIVQHINAKAADYCALSDRIWEKPELAFNEHFAASEQIAMLEREGFRITSQVGGIATAFVAEYGEGGPVIGILGEYDALPHLGQVSGKLQPE
;
A
#
# COMPACT_ATOMS: atom_id res chain seq x y z
N MET A 1 -3.26 30.33 -4.02
CA MET A 1 -2.77 28.96 -3.78
C MET A 1 -1.38 28.90 -4.39
N GLU A 2 -0.40 29.38 -3.63
CA GLU A 2 1.01 29.11 -3.95
C GLU A 2 1.23 27.67 -3.52
N ASN A 3 1.25 26.76 -4.49
CA ASN A 3 1.80 25.45 -4.23
C ASN A 3 3.30 25.68 -4.08
N ASP A 4 3.82 25.63 -2.87
CA ASP A 4 5.26 25.45 -2.64
C ASP A 4 5.63 24.10 -3.23
N ALA A 5 5.99 24.12 -4.52
CA ALA A 5 6.30 22.93 -5.27
C ALA A 5 7.62 22.38 -4.73
N LEU A 6 7.54 21.26 -3.99
CA LEU A 6 8.72 20.47 -3.67
C LEU A 6 9.45 20.16 -4.98
N SER A 7 10.75 20.42 -5.00
CA SER A 7 11.60 19.97 -6.09
C SER A 7 11.61 18.45 -6.16
N LEU A 8 11.93 17.90 -7.33
CA LEU A 8 12.10 16.46 -7.50
C LEU A 8 13.13 15.89 -6.50
N ASN A 9 14.16 16.65 -6.16
CA ASN A 9 15.17 16.23 -5.19
C ASN A 9 14.60 16.11 -3.77
N GLU A 10 13.76 17.05 -3.34
CA GLU A 10 13.10 16.97 -2.04
C GLU A 10 12.14 15.77 -1.98
N ILE A 11 11.37 15.54 -3.05
CA ILE A 11 10.49 14.36 -3.16
C ILE A 11 11.30 13.06 -3.05
N VAL A 12 12.42 12.95 -3.77
CA VAL A 12 13.32 11.79 -3.72
C VAL A 12 13.91 11.61 -2.33
N GLN A 13 14.30 12.68 -1.65
CA GLN A 13 14.80 12.62 -0.27
C GLN A 13 13.73 12.08 0.70
N HIS A 14 12.48 12.55 0.57
CA HIS A 14 11.37 12.03 1.38
C HIS A 14 11.10 10.54 1.13
N ILE A 15 11.14 10.10 -0.14
CA ILE A 15 10.98 8.69 -0.49
C ILE A 15 12.12 7.85 0.11
N ASN A 16 13.37 8.28 -0.08
CA ASN A 16 14.54 7.56 0.41
C ASN A 16 14.57 7.46 1.94
N ALA A 17 14.14 8.50 2.65
CA ALA A 17 14.05 8.51 4.10
C ALA A 17 13.06 7.45 4.65
N LYS A 18 12.06 7.07 3.85
CA LYS A 18 11.02 6.09 4.20
C LYS A 18 11.27 4.70 3.63
N ALA A 19 12.23 4.56 2.72
CA ALA A 19 12.44 3.33 1.96
C ALA A 19 12.62 2.09 2.85
N ALA A 20 13.37 2.19 3.95
CA ALA A 20 13.60 1.07 4.86
C ALA A 20 12.28 0.52 5.45
N ASP A 21 11.40 1.40 5.94
CA ASP A 21 10.14 1.00 6.56
C ASP A 21 9.17 0.39 5.56
N TYR A 22 9.10 0.95 4.35
CA TYR A 22 8.23 0.46 3.28
C TYR A 22 8.76 -0.82 2.62
N CYS A 23 10.07 -0.98 2.47
CA CYS A 23 10.67 -2.25 2.06
C CYS A 23 10.37 -3.35 3.10
N ALA A 24 10.55 -3.05 4.39
CA ALA A 24 10.22 -4.01 5.44
C ALA A 24 8.72 -4.36 5.47
N LEU A 25 7.83 -3.41 5.18
CA LEU A 25 6.40 -3.69 4.98
C LEU A 25 6.17 -4.65 3.81
N SER A 26 6.79 -4.37 2.66
CA SER A 26 6.71 -5.24 1.48
C SER A 26 7.20 -6.65 1.79
N ASP A 27 8.31 -6.79 2.52
CA ASP A 27 8.86 -8.09 2.89
C ASP A 27 7.89 -8.88 3.79
N ARG A 28 7.29 -8.23 4.79
CA ARG A 28 6.29 -8.89 5.66
C ARG A 28 5.07 -9.40 4.89
N ILE A 29 4.56 -8.60 3.96
CA ILE A 29 3.42 -8.99 3.09
C ILE A 29 3.84 -10.15 2.17
N TRP A 30 5.04 -10.08 1.59
CA TRP A 30 5.59 -11.13 0.72
C TRP A 30 5.74 -12.47 1.45
N GLU A 31 6.20 -12.45 2.70
CA GLU A 31 6.38 -13.66 3.53
C GLU A 31 5.06 -14.33 3.92
N LYS A 32 3.94 -13.61 3.87
CA LYS A 32 2.62 -14.12 4.23
C LYS A 32 1.61 -13.88 3.09
N PRO A 33 1.69 -14.66 1.99
CA PRO A 33 0.75 -14.53 0.89
C PRO A 33 -0.66 -14.92 1.32
N GLU A 34 -1.61 -14.06 1.00
CA GLU A 34 -3.03 -14.28 1.22
C GLU A 34 -3.78 -14.12 -0.11
N LEU A 35 -4.77 -14.98 -0.36
CA LEU A 35 -5.52 -14.97 -1.61
C LEU A 35 -6.55 -13.84 -1.64
N ALA A 36 -7.07 -13.56 -2.84
CA ALA A 36 -8.12 -12.58 -3.07
C ALA A 36 -9.26 -12.70 -2.04
N PHE A 37 -9.69 -11.54 -1.52
CA PHE A 37 -10.73 -11.37 -0.50
C PHE A 37 -10.42 -11.95 0.90
N ASN A 38 -9.22 -12.49 1.12
CA ASN A 38 -8.78 -13.04 2.40
C ASN A 38 -7.47 -12.41 2.90
N GLU A 39 -7.01 -11.33 2.25
CA GLU A 39 -5.74 -10.65 2.51
C GLU A 39 -5.73 -9.75 3.77
N HIS A 40 -6.38 -10.23 4.84
CA HIS A 40 -6.55 -9.52 6.11
C HIS A 40 -5.25 -9.04 6.74
N PHE A 41 -4.17 -9.83 6.67
CA PHE A 41 -2.88 -9.42 7.19
C PHE A 41 -2.29 -8.30 6.33
N ALA A 42 -2.27 -8.47 5.00
CA ALA A 42 -1.75 -7.45 4.10
C ALA A 42 -2.52 -6.13 4.20
N ALA A 43 -3.85 -6.18 4.30
CA ALA A 43 -4.69 -5.01 4.54
C ALA A 43 -4.36 -4.34 5.88
N SER A 44 -4.26 -5.13 6.96
CA SER A 44 -3.97 -4.60 8.31
C SER A 44 -2.60 -3.92 8.40
N GLU A 45 -1.56 -4.51 7.79
CA GLU A 45 -0.20 -3.97 7.79
C GLU A 45 -0.10 -2.65 7.00
N GLN A 46 -0.79 -2.56 5.85
CA GLN A 46 -0.85 -1.33 5.06
C GLN A 46 -1.64 -0.23 5.78
N ILE A 47 -2.80 -0.57 6.35
CA ILE A 47 -3.60 0.38 7.15
C ILE A 47 -2.75 0.94 8.29
N ALA A 48 -2.09 0.08 9.08
CA ALA A 48 -1.26 0.51 10.19
C ALA A 48 -0.10 1.42 9.75
N MET A 49 0.54 1.13 8.61
CA MET A 49 1.58 2.00 8.06
C MET A 49 1.01 3.37 7.65
N LEU A 50 -0.12 3.40 6.96
CA LEU A 50 -0.73 4.63 6.46
C LEU A 50 -1.31 5.50 7.59
N GLU A 51 -1.87 4.88 8.63
CA GLU A 51 -2.31 5.59 9.85
C GLU A 51 -1.13 6.29 10.53
N ARG A 52 0.04 5.62 10.63
CA ARG A 52 1.26 6.22 11.17
C ARG A 52 1.77 7.41 10.35
N GLU A 53 1.47 7.41 9.06
CA GLU A 53 1.78 8.50 8.12
C GLU A 53 0.72 9.62 8.12
N GLY A 54 -0.31 9.49 8.96
CA GLY A 54 -1.33 10.51 9.14
C GLY A 54 -2.49 10.45 8.14
N PHE A 55 -2.63 9.35 7.40
CA PHE A 55 -3.78 9.16 6.52
C PHE A 55 -5.05 8.89 7.33
N ARG A 56 -6.19 9.38 6.84
CA ARG A 56 -7.51 8.99 7.32
C ARG A 56 -7.94 7.73 6.59
N ILE A 57 -8.30 6.69 7.33
CA ILE A 57 -8.66 5.39 6.78
C ILE A 57 -10.18 5.19 6.80
N THR A 58 -10.73 4.78 5.67
CA THR A 58 -12.06 4.18 5.57
C THR A 58 -11.91 2.71 5.22
N SER A 59 -12.25 1.82 6.14
CA SER A 59 -12.15 0.37 5.97
C SER A 59 -13.44 -0.26 5.41
N GLN A 60 -13.35 -1.49 4.92
CA GLN A 60 -14.47 -2.32 4.46
C GLN A 60 -15.27 -1.70 3.31
N VAL A 61 -14.56 -1.01 2.41
CA VAL A 61 -15.18 -0.25 1.32
C VAL A 61 -15.83 -1.21 0.33
N GLY A 62 -17.04 -0.87 -0.13
CA GLY A 62 -17.80 -1.71 -1.06
C GLY A 62 -18.25 -3.06 -0.47
N GLY A 63 -18.24 -3.20 0.86
CA GLY A 63 -18.61 -4.46 1.55
C GLY A 63 -17.51 -5.53 1.49
N ILE A 64 -16.30 -5.19 1.04
CA ILE A 64 -15.16 -6.09 1.00
C ILE A 64 -14.35 -5.86 2.28
N ALA A 65 -14.28 -6.87 3.16
CA ALA A 65 -13.67 -6.76 4.49
C ALA A 65 -12.22 -6.26 4.48
N THR A 66 -11.52 -6.48 3.38
CA THR A 66 -10.11 -6.16 3.20
C THR A 66 -9.83 -4.95 2.31
N ALA A 67 -10.86 -4.35 1.72
CA ALA A 67 -10.71 -3.13 0.93
C ALA A 67 -10.73 -1.90 1.84
N PHE A 68 -9.84 -0.94 1.59
CA PHE A 68 -9.79 0.32 2.31
C PHE A 68 -9.46 1.49 1.38
N VAL A 69 -9.82 2.70 1.82
CA VAL A 69 -9.39 3.96 1.23
C VAL A 69 -8.57 4.72 2.26
N ALA A 70 -7.41 5.23 1.85
CA ALA A 70 -6.54 6.07 2.66
C ALA A 70 -6.47 7.47 2.05
N GLU A 71 -6.84 8.49 2.83
CA GLU A 71 -6.94 9.87 2.36
C GLU A 71 -5.99 10.78 3.14
N TYR A 72 -5.25 11.64 2.42
CA TYR A 72 -4.40 12.66 3.01
C TYR A 72 -4.61 14.01 2.31
N GLY A 73 -4.62 15.08 3.10
CA GLY A 73 -4.92 16.43 2.61
C GLY A 73 -6.43 16.70 2.49
N GLU A 74 -6.74 17.87 1.93
CA GLU A 74 -8.09 18.40 1.72
C GLU A 74 -8.10 19.22 0.42
N GLY A 75 -9.26 19.36 -0.23
CA GLY A 75 -9.40 20.11 -1.48
C GLY A 75 -9.11 19.27 -2.72
N GLY A 76 -8.63 19.91 -3.80
CA GLY A 76 -8.39 19.23 -5.07
C GLY A 76 -7.35 19.91 -5.95
N PRO A 77 -6.92 19.26 -7.05
CA PRO A 77 -7.40 17.97 -7.57
C PRO A 77 -7.04 16.77 -6.69
N VAL A 78 -7.87 15.71 -6.73
CA VAL A 78 -7.64 14.46 -6.01
C VAL A 78 -6.84 13.51 -6.89
N ILE A 79 -5.73 12.96 -6.36
CA ILE A 79 -4.92 11.94 -7.03
C ILE A 79 -5.24 10.59 -6.39
N GLY A 80 -5.74 9.65 -7.19
CA GLY A 80 -5.99 8.28 -6.76
C GLY A 80 -4.80 7.36 -7.09
N ILE A 81 -4.42 6.51 -6.13
CA ILE A 81 -3.44 5.44 -6.30
C ILE A 81 -4.13 4.13 -5.98
N LEU A 82 -4.12 3.18 -6.92
CA LEU A 82 -4.67 1.84 -6.71
C LEU A 82 -3.55 0.89 -6.29
N GLY A 83 -3.72 0.24 -5.13
CA GLY A 83 -2.84 -0.81 -4.66
C GLY A 83 -3.55 -2.17 -4.71
N GLU A 84 -2.84 -3.20 -5.17
CA GLU A 84 -3.24 -4.60 -5.14
C GLU A 84 -2.26 -5.36 -4.24
N TYR A 85 -2.76 -6.35 -3.50
CA TYR A 85 -2.00 -7.05 -2.47
C TYR A 85 -2.47 -8.49 -2.25
N ASP A 86 -3.32 -9.02 -3.13
CA ASP A 86 -3.64 -10.43 -3.16
C ASP A 86 -2.54 -11.24 -3.85
N ALA A 87 -2.30 -12.43 -3.33
CA ALA A 87 -1.40 -13.40 -3.92
C ALA A 87 -2.12 -14.26 -4.95
N LEU A 88 -1.35 -14.75 -5.93
CA LEU A 88 -1.85 -15.69 -6.91
C LEU A 88 -1.88 -17.12 -6.36
N PRO A 89 -2.95 -17.89 -6.61
CA PRO A 89 -3.03 -19.27 -6.18
C PRO A 89 -1.98 -20.14 -6.88
N HIS A 90 -1.37 -21.07 -6.15
CA HIS A 90 -0.39 -22.06 -6.64
C HIS A 90 0.92 -21.50 -7.21
N LEU A 91 1.13 -20.18 -7.19
CA LEU A 91 2.39 -19.58 -7.66
C LEU A 91 3.42 -19.42 -6.55
N GLY A 92 3.02 -19.32 -5.28
CA GLY A 92 3.95 -18.97 -4.20
C GLY A 92 4.61 -17.61 -4.46
N GLN A 93 5.07 -16.94 -3.41
CA GLN A 93 5.79 -15.68 -3.58
C GLN A 93 7.24 -15.97 -3.98
N VAL A 94 7.40 -16.45 -5.21
CA VAL A 94 8.68 -16.75 -5.86
C VAL A 94 8.84 -15.77 -7.02
N SER A 95 9.81 -14.87 -6.89
CA SER A 95 10.08 -13.87 -7.92
C SER A 95 10.35 -14.53 -9.27
N GLY A 96 9.68 -14.06 -10.32
CA GLY A 96 9.84 -14.55 -11.69
C GLY A 96 9.14 -15.87 -12.02
N LYS A 97 8.36 -16.46 -11.09
CA LYS A 97 7.59 -17.68 -11.38
C LYS A 97 6.30 -17.34 -12.15
N LEU A 98 6.19 -17.84 -13.39
CA LEU A 98 5.05 -17.59 -14.28
C LEU A 98 4.10 -18.78 -14.42
N GLN A 99 4.42 -19.93 -13.82
CA GLN A 99 3.65 -21.17 -13.95
C GLN A 99 3.50 -21.88 -12.59
N PRO A 100 2.30 -22.43 -12.29
CA PRO A 100 2.09 -23.29 -11.12
C PRO A 100 2.78 -24.66 -11.30
N GLU A 101 2.89 -25.42 -10.20
CA GLU A 101 3.31 -26.84 -10.24
C GLU A 101 2.20 -27.77 -10.72
#